data_AF-A0A845Z0X7-F1
#
_entry.id   AF-A0A845Z0X7-F1
#
_cell.length_a   1.000
_cell.length_b   1.000
_cell.length_c   1.000
_cell.angle_alpha   90.00
_cell.angle_beta   90.00
_cell.angle_gamma   90.00
#
_symmetry.space_group_name_H-M   'P 1'
#
loop_
_entity.id
_entity.type
_entity.pdbx_description
1 polymer ?
#
loop_
_entity_poly.entity_id
_entity_poly.type
_entity_poly.pdbx_seq_one_letter_code
_entity_poly.pdbx_strand_id
1 'polypeptide(L)' 'LASTVFRHPYQLTIYDEEHSQDEDRWITIGLDETGILRVVIHTFKEINKFSYLIRIISARKATLTEIQVYQQRQL' A
#
# COMPACT_ATOMS: atom_id res chain seq x y z
N LEU A 1 -6.54 3.77 10.62
CA LEU A 1 -5.48 4.50 9.90
C LEU A 1 -4.79 3.71 8.80
N ALA A 2 -3.76 2.88 9.03
CA ALA A 2 -3.00 2.29 7.90
C ALA A 2 -3.87 1.50 6.89
N SER A 3 -4.85 0.72 7.36
CA SER A 3 -5.80 0.00 6.50
C SER A 3 -6.68 0.90 5.62
N THR A 4 -6.80 2.18 5.97
CA THR A 4 -7.67 3.13 5.25
C THR A 4 -7.03 3.62 3.97
N VAL A 5 -5.72 3.42 3.82
CA VAL A 5 -4.98 3.63 2.57
C VAL A 5 -5.59 2.84 1.43
N PHE A 6 -6.12 1.63 1.70
CA PHE A 6 -6.77 0.77 0.70
C PHE A 6 -8.11 1.32 0.18
N ARG A 7 -8.62 2.40 0.78
CA ARG A 7 -9.80 3.12 0.30
C ARG A 7 -9.43 4.38 -0.48
N HIS A 8 -8.14 4.72 -0.54
CA HIS A 8 -7.68 5.92 -1.23
C HIS A 8 -7.73 5.67 -2.75
N PRO A 9 -8.56 6.41 -3.52
CA PRO A 9 -8.77 6.11 -4.94
C PRO A 9 -7.50 6.15 -5.78
N TYR A 10 -6.52 6.96 -5.36
CA TYR A 10 -5.26 7.12 -6.08
C TYR A 10 -4.06 6.45 -5.39
N GLN A 11 -4.29 5.46 -4.53
CA GLN A 11 -3.20 4.67 -3.99
C GLN A 11 -2.38 4.04 -5.14
N LEU A 12 -1.06 3.97 -4.96
CA LEU A 12 -0.17 3.25 -5.87
C LEU A 12 0.23 1.95 -5.19
N THR A 13 0.16 0.83 -5.92
CA THR A 13 0.55 -0.48 -5.41
C THR A 13 1.55 -1.11 -6.38
N ILE A 14 2.65 -1.61 -5.84
CA ILE A 14 3.69 -2.30 -6.60
C ILE A 14 4.01 -3.65 -5.93
N TYR A 15 4.39 -4.63 -6.74
CA TYR A 15 4.87 -5.91 -6.25
C TYR A 15 6.30 -5.74 -5.72
N ASP A 16 6.61 -6.38 -4.60
CA ASP A 16 7.92 -6.31 -3.92
C ASP A 16 8.73 -7.56 -4.23
N GLU A 17 9.34 -7.60 -5.43
CA GLU A 17 10.10 -8.77 -5.91
C GLU A 17 11.21 -9.20 -4.94
N GLU A 18 11.86 -8.23 -4.30
CA GLU A 18 12.97 -8.47 -3.36
C GLU A 18 12.52 -9.28 -2.14
N HIS A 19 11.31 -9.03 -1.64
CA HIS A 19 10.81 -9.66 -0.41
C HIS A 19 9.79 -10.77 -0.65
N SER A 20 9.52 -11.13 -1.90
CA SER A 20 8.43 -12.08 -2.26
C SER A 20 8.90 -13.52 -2.57
N GLN A 21 9.97 -13.98 -1.93
CA GLN A 21 10.49 -15.34 -2.14
C GLN A 21 9.60 -16.40 -1.48
N ASP A 22 9.12 -16.15 -0.25
CA ASP A 22 8.31 -17.10 0.52
C ASP A 22 6.80 -16.80 0.46
N GLU A 23 6.42 -15.53 0.28
CA GLU A 23 5.03 -15.07 0.18
C GLU A 23 4.94 -13.83 -0.71
N ASP A 24 3.85 -13.68 -1.48
CA ASP A 24 3.65 -12.50 -2.32
C ASP A 24 3.48 -11.23 -1.45
N ARG A 25 4.41 -10.29 -1.60
CA ARG A 25 4.41 -9.00 -0.90
C ARG A 25 4.18 -7.84 -1.86
N TRP A 26 3.42 -6.89 -1.35
CA TRP A 26 3.02 -5.70 -2.06
C TRP A 26 3.31 -4.47 -1.22
N ILE A 27 3.83 -3.43 -1.87
CA ILE A 27 4.02 -2.11 -1.28
C ILE A 27 2.91 -1.21 -1.82
N THR A 28 2.06 -0.69 -0.94
CA THR A 28 1.05 0.31 -1.26
C THR A 28 1.38 1.64 -0.61
N ILE A 29 1.33 2.72 -1.39
CA ILE A 29 1.44 4.09 -0.90
C ILE A 29 0.15 4.86 -1.18
N GLY A 30 -0.35 5.58 -0.17
CA GLY A 30 -1.56 6.40 -0.30
C GLY A 30 -1.91 7.13 0.98
N LEU A 31 -2.92 8.00 0.93
CA LEU A 31 -3.37 8.76 2.09
C LEU A 31 -4.21 7.88 3.02
N ASP A 32 -3.92 7.94 4.32
CA ASP A 32 -4.84 7.44 5.33
C ASP A 32 -6.00 8.41 5.58
N GLU A 33 -6.97 8.01 6.40
CA GLU A 33 -8.16 8.83 6.71
C GLU A 33 -7.83 10.15 7.43
N THR A 34 -6.60 10.34 7.90
CA THR A 34 -6.11 11.61 8.47
C THR A 34 -5.37 12.48 7.47
N GLY A 35 -5.28 12.07 6.20
CA GLY A 35 -4.56 12.79 5.16
C GLY A 35 -3.04 12.63 5.23
N ILE A 36 -2.53 11.62 5.95
CA ILE A 36 -1.09 11.33 6.01
C ILE A 36 -0.75 10.28 4.98
N LEU A 37 0.27 10.53 4.15
CA LEU A 37 0.78 9.55 3.20
C LEU A 37 1.51 8.42 3.94
N ARG A 38 1.05 7.19 3.74
CA ARG A 38 1.58 5.98 4.37
C ARG A 38 2.13 5.04 3.31
N VAL A 39 3.21 4.36 3.67
CA VAL A 39 3.71 3.18 2.95
C VAL A 39 3.30 1.95 3.75
N VAL A 40 2.61 1.02 3.11
CA VAL A 40 2.06 -0.20 3.70
C VAL A 40 2.61 -1.40 2.94
N ILE A 41 3.26 -2.31 3.65
CA ILE A 41 3.68 -3.61 3.13
C ILE A 41 2.61 -4.62 3.52
N HIS A 42 2.08 -5.35 2.56
CA HIS A 42 0.98 -6.29 2.80
C HIS A 42 0.99 -7.47 1.85
N THR A 43 0.24 -8.50 2.23
CA THR A 43 -0.21 -9.56 1.32
C THR A 43 -1.69 -9.35 1.05
N PHE A 44 -2.18 -9.69 -0.14
CA PHE A 44 -3.62 -9.85 -0.37
C PHE A 44 -3.94 -11.23 -0.93
N LYS A 45 -5.08 -11.78 -0.52
CA LYS A 45 -5.57 -13.07 -0.98
C LYS A 45 -7.05 -12.96 -1.29
N GLU A 46 -7.47 -13.44 -2.46
CA GLU A 46 -8.89 -13.61 -2.76
C GLU A 46 -9.48 -14.70 -1.84
N ILE A 47 -10.53 -14.34 -1.11
CA ILE A 47 -11.28 -15.29 -0.28
C ILE A 47 -12.51 -15.80 -1.04
N ASN A 48 -13.15 -14.93 -1.81
CA ASN A 48 -14.18 -15.25 -2.79
C ASN A 48 -14.29 -14.10 -3.83
N LYS A 49 -15.20 -14.27 -4.79
CA LYS A 49 -15.43 -13.34 -5.91
C LYS A 49 -15.64 -11.87 -5.51
N PHE A 50 -16.05 -11.59 -4.28
CA PHE A 50 -16.36 -10.24 -3.79
C PHE A 50 -15.50 -9.79 -2.62
N SER A 51 -14.60 -10.64 -2.10
CA SER A 51 -13.81 -10.29 -0.93
C SER A 51 -12.36 -10.74 -1.02
N TYR A 52 -11.50 -9.83 -0.54
CA TYR A 52 -10.07 -10.04 -0.41
C TYR A 52 -9.68 -9.89 1.05
N LEU A 53 -8.81 -10.77 1.51
CA LEU A 53 -8.15 -10.65 2.80
C LEU A 53 -6.82 -9.93 2.59
N ILE A 54 -6.66 -8.78 3.22
CA ILE A 54 -5.40 -8.05 3.26
C ILE A 54 -4.78 -8.22 4.64
N ARG A 55 -3.55 -8.74 4.69
CA ARG A 55 -2.75 -8.80 5.91
C ARG A 55 -1.63 -7.77 5.81
N ILE A 56 -1.68 -6.77 6.68
CA ILE A 56 -0.62 -5.77 6.80
C ILE A 56 0.56 -6.40 7.53
N ILE A 57 1.74 -6.36 6.89
CA ILE A 57 3.01 -6.81 7.46
C ILE A 57 3.69 -5.63 8.16
N SER A 58 3.70 -4.46 7.52
CA SER A 58 4.31 -3.25 8.05
C SER A 58 3.59 -2.00 7.54
N ALA A 59 3.63 -0.93 8.33
CA ALA A 59 3.12 0.37 7.93
C ALA A 59 3.97 1.49 8.54
N ARG A 60 4.36 2.47 7.72
CA ARG A 60 5.09 3.66 8.16
C ARG A 60 4.63 4.91 7.43
N LYS A 61 5.06 6.08 7.93
CA LYS A 61 4.94 7.31 7.14
C LYS A 61 5.83 7.24 5.91
N ALA A 62 5.36 7.79 4.80
CA ALA A 62 6.19 7.99 3.62
C ALA A 62 7.32 8.98 3.93
N THR A 63 8.49 8.74 3.35
CA THR A 63 9.62 9.67 3.36
C THR A 63 9.35 10.83 2.39
N LEU A 64 10.10 11.91 2.49
CA LEU A 64 9.97 13.05 1.57
C LEU A 64 10.17 12.63 0.11
N THR A 65 11.13 11.76 -0.17
CA THR A 65 11.39 11.22 -1.51
C THR A 65 10.21 10.43 -2.04
N GLU A 66 9.62 9.55 -1.23
CA GLU A 66 8.44 8.78 -1.63
C GLU A 66 7.20 9.65 -1.86
N ILE A 67 7.03 10.71 -1.06
CA ILE A 67 5.97 11.70 -1.25
C ILE A 67 6.11 12.39 -2.61
N GLN A 68 7.33 12.82 -2.97
CA GLN A 68 7.60 13.46 -4.25
C GLN A 68 7.31 12.53 -5.42
N VAL A 69 7.79 11.28 -5.36
CA VAL A 69 7.54 10.26 -6.40
C VAL A 69 6.04 9.97 -6.53
N TYR A 70 5.33 9.84 -5.41
CA TYR A 70 3.88 9.65 -5.42
C TYR A 70 3.17 10.81 -6.11
N GLN A 71 3.49 12.05 -5.74
CA GLN A 71 2.88 13.25 -6.34
C GLN A 71 3.16 13.39 -7.84
N GLN A 72 4.38 13.07 -8.28
CA GLN A 72 4.74 13.12 -9.71
C GLN A 72 3.93 12.13 -10.56
N ARG A 73 3.56 10.98 -9.99
CA ARG A 73 2.73 9.98 -10.67
C ARG A 73 1.23 10.32 -10.66
N GLN A 74 0.83 11.37 -9.95
CA GLN A 74 -0.55 11.86 -9.88
C GLN A 74 -0.80 13.06 -10.80
N LEU A 75 0.24 13.60 -11.42
CA LEU A 75 0.19 14.64 -12.46
C LEU A 75 0.16 13.99 -13.84
#